data_AF-A0A9D2ASM0-F1
#
_entry.id   AF-A0A9D2ASM0-F1
#
_cell.length_a   1.000
_cell.length_b   1.000
_cell.length_c   1.000
_cell.angle_alpha   90.00
_cell.angle_beta   90.00
_cell.angle_gamma   90.00
#
_symmetry.space_group_name_H-M   'P 1'
#
loop_
_entity.id
_entity.type
_entity.pdbx_description
1 polymer ?
#
loop_
_entity_poly.entity_id
_entity_poly.type
_entity_poly.pdbx_seq_one_letter_code
_entity_poly.pdbx_strand_id
1 'polypeptide(L)'
;GDSEFAQIGLAYTADPEVPYIGFHTEGNYRRAQSEDYAIMGIKIFFEYVDAVAVMTISDAPKLKTITVTPAEGSAAGTTKATVSGNTGTNLKYKLGSAATPVEYGQNVRTWSNFAANADIPATTGQTITVVEYDDYYKATGAGSATVTVNE
;
A
#
# COMPACT_ATOMS: atom_id res chain seq x y z
N GLY A 1 21.60 -0.70 -30.34
CA GLY A 1 22.57 0.39 -30.32
C GLY A 1 22.81 0.69 -28.87
N ASP A 2 24.03 0.46 -28.40
CA ASP A 2 24.36 0.61 -26.99
C ASP A 2 24.16 2.06 -26.54
N SER A 3 23.71 2.25 -25.30
CA SER A 3 23.50 3.59 -24.76
C SER A 3 24.83 4.36 -24.77
N GLU A 4 24.75 5.67 -24.96
CA GLU A 4 25.91 6.57 -24.98
C GLU A 4 26.80 6.40 -23.72
N PHE A 5 26.22 5.93 -22.61
CA PHE A 5 26.89 5.53 -21.38
C PHE A 5 27.83 4.32 -21.51
N ALA A 6 27.47 3.32 -22.31
CA ALA A 6 28.33 2.15 -22.54
C ALA A 6 29.57 2.50 -23.38
N GLN A 7 29.46 3.48 -24.30
CA GLN A 7 30.57 3.91 -25.15
C GLN A 7 31.68 4.66 -24.38
N ILE A 8 31.35 5.23 -23.23
CA ILE A 8 32.30 5.94 -22.34
C ILE A 8 32.75 5.09 -21.14
N GLY A 9 32.50 3.78 -21.16
CA GLY A 9 32.96 2.85 -20.12
C GLY A 9 32.07 2.77 -18.86
N LEU A 10 30.91 3.44 -18.85
CA LEU A 10 29.94 3.44 -17.76
C LEU A 10 28.83 2.39 -17.98
N ALA A 11 29.22 1.19 -18.41
CA ALA A 11 28.28 0.10 -18.62
C ALA A 11 27.80 -0.46 -17.27
N TYR A 12 26.49 -0.49 -17.04
CA TYR A 12 25.91 -1.22 -15.91
C TYR A 12 26.11 -2.71 -16.14
N THR A 13 27.01 -3.34 -15.38
CA THR A 13 27.13 -4.80 -15.37
C THR A 13 26.34 -5.35 -14.19
N ALA A 14 25.38 -6.23 -14.48
CA ALA A 14 24.79 -7.08 -13.45
C ALA A 14 25.76 -8.24 -13.19
N ASP A 15 26.08 -8.50 -11.92
CA ASP A 15 26.85 -9.68 -11.53
C ASP A 15 25.99 -10.94 -11.78
N PRO A 16 26.52 -11.98 -12.45
CA PRO A 16 25.74 -13.17 -12.79
C PRO A 16 25.41 -14.07 -11.57
N GLU A 17 26.11 -13.92 -10.44
CA GLU A 17 25.87 -14.67 -9.21
C GLU A 17 24.98 -13.92 -8.20
N VAL A 18 24.96 -12.58 -8.26
CA VAL A 18 24.11 -11.74 -7.40
C VAL A 18 23.33 -10.72 -8.24
N PRO A 19 21.98 -10.77 -8.29
CA PRO A 19 21.17 -9.89 -9.13
C PRO A 19 21.02 -8.49 -8.52
N TYR A 20 22.14 -7.86 -8.17
CA TYR A 20 22.19 -6.45 -7.81
C TYR A 20 22.44 -5.62 -9.07
N ILE A 21 21.72 -4.50 -9.18
CA ILE A 21 21.97 -3.48 -10.19
C ILE A 21 23.28 -2.79 -9.77
N GLY A 22 24.34 -3.00 -10.56
CA GLY A 22 25.71 -2.63 -10.20
C GLY A 22 25.92 -1.13 -9.97
N PHE A 23 26.77 -0.83 -8.99
CA PHE A 23 27.30 0.50 -8.66
C PHE A 23 28.56 0.76 -9.51
N HIS A 24 28.69 1.94 -10.10
CA HIS A 24 29.93 2.39 -10.73
C HIS A 24 30.57 3.46 -9.83
N THR A 25 31.82 3.27 -9.44
CA THR A 25 32.61 4.22 -8.65
C THR A 25 34.00 4.34 -9.30
N GLU A 26 34.31 5.50 -9.86
CA GLU A 26 35.64 5.80 -10.41
C GLU A 26 36.28 6.94 -9.60
N GLY A 27 37.46 6.70 -9.03
CA GLY A 27 38.18 7.70 -8.25
C GLY A 27 38.97 8.66 -9.13
N ASN A 28 38.64 9.97 -9.11
CA ASN A 28 39.48 10.99 -9.75
C ASN A 28 40.52 11.56 -8.77
N TYR A 29 41.69 10.90 -8.74
CA TYR A 29 42.80 11.27 -7.83
C TYR A 29 43.49 12.59 -8.16
N ARG A 30 43.18 13.26 -9.29
CA ARG A 30 43.73 14.60 -9.59
C ARG A 30 42.99 15.73 -8.87
N ARG A 31 41.76 15.52 -8.40
CA ARG A 31 40.92 16.56 -7.77
C ARG A 31 40.24 16.15 -6.47
N ALA A 32 40.39 14.90 -6.02
CA ALA A 32 39.75 14.38 -4.80
C ALA A 32 38.24 14.63 -4.77
N GLN A 33 37.53 14.27 -5.85
CA GLN A 33 36.07 14.33 -5.93
C GLN A 33 35.52 12.91 -6.18
N SER A 34 34.48 12.54 -5.45
CA SER A 34 33.61 11.37 -5.71
C SER A 34 32.25 11.89 -6.19
N GLU A 35 31.66 11.25 -7.20
CA GLU A 35 30.27 11.49 -7.62
C GLU A 35 29.41 10.28 -7.26
N ASP A 36 28.49 10.48 -6.32
CA ASP A 36 27.55 9.45 -5.86
C ASP A 36 26.15 9.80 -6.41
N TYR A 37 25.53 8.90 -7.18
CA TYR A 37 24.13 9.06 -7.59
C TYR A 37 23.20 8.25 -6.68
N ALA A 38 22.34 8.97 -5.96
CA ALA A 38 21.27 8.39 -5.18
C ALA A 38 20.10 7.96 -6.08
N ILE A 39 19.52 6.81 -5.80
CA ILE A 39 18.16 6.49 -6.23
C ILE A 39 17.26 7.61 -5.69
N MET A 40 16.55 8.32 -6.58
CA MET A 40 15.82 9.53 -6.19
C MET A 40 14.87 9.22 -5.01
N GLY A 41 15.13 9.89 -3.88
CA GLY A 41 14.35 9.79 -2.65
C GLY A 41 15.18 9.62 -1.38
N ILE A 42 16.40 9.06 -1.43
CA ILE A 42 17.23 8.84 -0.23
C ILE A 42 18.73 9.00 -0.54
N LYS A 43 19.43 9.82 0.27
CA LYS A 43 20.88 10.04 0.21
C LYS A 43 21.58 9.22 1.30
N ILE A 44 22.49 8.32 0.93
CA ILE A 44 23.28 7.49 1.86
C ILE A 44 24.76 7.81 1.68
N PHE A 45 25.47 8.06 2.78
CA PHE A 45 26.93 8.20 2.82
C PHE A 45 27.53 7.20 3.81
N PHE A 46 28.70 6.64 3.51
CA PHE A 46 29.52 5.85 4.42
C PHE A 46 30.96 6.42 4.44
N GLU A 47 31.57 6.53 5.62
CA GLU A 47 33.01 6.85 5.79
C GLU A 47 33.78 5.59 6.22
N TYR A 48 35.08 5.53 5.90
CA TYR A 48 35.95 4.34 6.02
C TYR A 48 36.29 3.88 7.45
N VAL A 49 35.69 4.44 8.51
CA VAL A 49 36.08 4.10 9.89
C VAL A 49 34.95 3.53 10.75
N ASP A 50 33.69 4.00 10.72
CA ASP A 50 32.63 3.44 11.60
C ASP A 50 31.18 3.68 11.10
N ALA A 51 30.91 3.52 9.80
CA ALA A 51 29.64 3.96 9.23
C ALA A 51 28.45 3.02 9.54
N VAL A 52 27.76 3.26 10.66
CA VAL A 52 26.37 2.81 10.87
C VAL A 52 25.43 3.97 10.56
N ALA A 53 24.79 3.94 9.40
CA ALA A 53 23.69 4.84 9.08
C ALA A 53 22.36 4.25 9.61
N VAL A 54 21.81 4.86 10.67
CA VAL A 54 20.44 4.56 11.13
C VAL A 54 19.48 5.46 10.36
N MET A 55 18.79 4.88 9.36
CA MET A 55 17.73 5.57 8.64
C MET A 55 16.38 5.22 9.24
N THR A 56 15.70 6.22 9.80
CA THR A 56 14.33 6.09 10.31
C THR A 56 13.38 6.73 9.31
N ILE A 57 12.50 5.93 8.71
CA ILE A 57 11.36 6.46 7.95
C ILE A 57 10.28 6.84 8.97
N SER A 58 10.23 8.12 9.34
CA SER A 58 9.11 8.68 10.11
C SER A 58 7.89 8.86 9.20
N ASP A 59 6.69 8.75 9.79
CA ASP A 59 5.40 8.97 9.11
C ASP A 59 5.06 8.02 7.96
N ALA A 60 5.32 6.71 8.15
CA ALA A 60 4.71 5.69 7.32
C ALA A 60 3.19 5.93 7.22
N PRO A 61 2.60 5.92 6.01
CA PRO A 61 1.18 6.16 5.85
C PRO A 61 0.36 5.21 6.73
N LYS A 62 -0.65 5.76 7.40
CA LYS A 62 -1.51 5.01 8.32
C LYS A 62 -2.84 4.70 7.66
N LEU A 63 -3.43 3.58 8.06
CA LEU A 63 -4.77 3.22 7.64
C LEU A 63 -5.75 4.25 8.22
N LYS A 64 -6.46 4.96 7.35
CA LYS A 64 -7.49 5.91 7.74
C LYS A 64 -8.68 5.16 8.35
N THR A 65 -9.30 5.74 9.38
CA THR A 65 -10.59 5.25 9.87
C THR A 65 -11.71 5.84 9.02
N ILE A 66 -12.56 4.98 8.45
CA ILE A 66 -13.82 5.37 7.81
C ILE A 66 -14.99 4.87 8.66
N THR A 67 -16.14 5.52 8.57
CA THR A 67 -17.34 5.11 9.32
C THR A 67 -18.26 4.30 8.41
N VAL A 68 -18.75 3.17 8.90
CA VAL A 68 -19.73 2.32 8.20
C VAL A 68 -21.03 2.37 8.99
N THR A 69 -22.11 2.79 8.35
CA THR A 69 -23.43 2.90 8.98
C THR A 69 -24.38 1.90 8.34
N PRO A 70 -24.69 0.79 9.03
CA PRO A 70 -25.58 -0.26 8.53
C PRO A 70 -27.05 0.17 8.62
N ALA A 71 -27.87 -0.42 7.76
CA ALA A 71 -29.32 -0.29 7.73
C ALA A 71 -29.94 -1.60 7.22
N GLU A 72 -31.22 -1.80 7.50
CA GLU A 72 -31.96 -2.94 6.95
C GLU A 72 -31.93 -2.92 5.42
N GLY A 73 -31.77 -4.11 4.83
CA GLY A 73 -31.91 -4.28 3.40
C GLY A 73 -33.35 -4.24 2.93
N SER A 74 -33.55 -4.24 1.62
CA SER A 74 -34.90 -4.23 1.02
C SER A 74 -35.57 -5.60 1.00
N ALA A 75 -34.82 -6.69 1.19
CA ALA A 75 -35.34 -8.04 1.22
C ALA A 75 -34.97 -8.72 2.54
N ALA A 76 -35.77 -9.70 2.95
CA ALA A 76 -35.44 -10.53 4.10
C ALA A 76 -34.08 -11.22 3.91
N GLY A 77 -33.26 -11.25 4.95
CA GLY A 77 -31.89 -11.76 4.93
C GLY A 77 -30.86 -10.83 4.27
N THR A 78 -31.18 -9.55 4.07
CA THR A 78 -30.22 -8.58 3.54
C THR A 78 -29.98 -7.40 4.48
N THR A 79 -28.78 -6.82 4.36
CA THR A 79 -28.37 -5.56 4.97
C THR A 79 -27.96 -4.56 3.89
N LYS A 80 -27.98 -3.28 4.23
CA LYS A 80 -27.39 -2.18 3.46
C LYS A 80 -26.40 -1.44 4.34
N ALA A 81 -25.51 -0.68 3.74
CA ALA A 81 -24.69 0.26 4.48
C ALA A 81 -24.36 1.51 3.67
N THR A 82 -24.10 2.60 4.40
CA THR A 82 -23.46 3.81 3.89
C THR A 82 -22.07 3.95 4.51
N VAL A 83 -21.20 4.71 3.84
CA VAL A 83 -19.83 4.97 4.30
C VAL A 83 -19.58 6.47 4.32
N SER A 84 -18.87 6.95 5.34
CA SER A 84 -18.40 8.33 5.43
C SER A 84 -16.93 8.41 5.87
N GLY A 85 -16.28 9.54 5.57
CA GLY A 85 -14.84 9.73 5.79
C GLY A 85 -13.94 9.10 4.72
N ASN A 86 -14.52 8.36 3.77
CA ASN A 86 -13.84 7.92 2.56
C ASN A 86 -13.53 9.13 1.65
N THR A 87 -12.44 9.04 0.90
CA THR A 87 -11.96 10.10 -0.01
C THR A 87 -12.26 9.78 -1.47
N GLY A 88 -12.40 8.51 -1.81
CA GLY A 88 -12.81 8.02 -3.12
C GLY A 88 -13.95 7.02 -3.04
N THR A 89 -14.35 6.49 -4.20
CA THR A 89 -15.47 5.55 -4.36
C THR A 89 -15.02 4.10 -4.48
N ASN A 90 -13.71 3.85 -4.50
CA ASN A 90 -13.10 2.53 -4.53
C ASN A 90 -13.29 1.84 -3.18
N LEU A 91 -14.38 1.09 -3.04
CA LEU A 91 -14.75 0.41 -1.80
C LEU A 91 -14.92 -1.10 -2.02
N LYS A 92 -14.41 -1.89 -1.09
CA LYS A 92 -14.62 -3.34 -1.01
C LYS A 92 -15.10 -3.73 0.38
N TYR A 93 -15.75 -4.88 0.51
CA TYR A 93 -16.22 -5.38 1.80
C TYR A 93 -15.98 -6.87 2.01
N LYS A 94 -16.03 -7.26 3.28
CA LYS A 94 -16.16 -8.65 3.74
C LYS A 94 -17.18 -8.71 4.87
N LEU A 95 -17.85 -9.84 4.96
CA LEU A 95 -18.69 -10.22 6.09
C LEU A 95 -17.96 -11.28 6.91
N GLY A 96 -18.12 -11.22 8.22
CA GLY A 96 -17.59 -12.22 9.15
C GLY A 96 -18.41 -12.26 10.43
N SER A 97 -18.12 -13.22 11.30
CA SER A 97 -18.68 -13.27 12.67
C SER A 97 -18.13 -12.15 13.57
N ALA A 98 -17.08 -11.46 13.13
CA ALA A 98 -16.47 -10.30 13.77
C ALA A 98 -15.81 -9.41 12.70
N ALA A 99 -15.35 -8.22 13.09
CA ALA A 99 -14.60 -7.33 12.22
C ALA A 99 -13.35 -8.04 11.67
N THR A 100 -13.13 -7.94 10.36
CA THR A 100 -11.90 -8.43 9.73
C THR A 100 -10.78 -7.41 9.97
N PRO A 101 -9.64 -7.79 10.56
CA PRO A 101 -8.49 -6.88 10.70
C PRO A 101 -7.99 -6.41 9.33
N VAL A 102 -7.69 -5.11 9.21
CA VAL A 102 -7.16 -4.50 7.99
C VAL A 102 -5.90 -3.70 8.32
N GLU A 103 -4.88 -3.86 7.49
CA GLU A 103 -3.63 -3.09 7.59
C GLU A 103 -3.51 -2.12 6.41
N TYR A 104 -2.82 -0.99 6.62
CA TYR A 104 -2.48 -0.10 5.52
C TYR A 104 -1.66 -0.86 4.48
N GLY A 105 -2.00 -0.70 3.20
CA GLY A 105 -1.30 -1.39 2.12
C GLY A 105 -1.73 -2.85 1.91
N GLN A 106 -2.68 -3.39 2.69
CA GLN A 106 -3.18 -4.74 2.48
C GLN A 106 -3.83 -4.87 1.10
N ASN A 107 -3.50 -5.95 0.38
CA ASN A 107 -4.15 -6.23 -0.90
C ASN A 107 -5.58 -6.76 -0.68
N VAL A 108 -6.57 -6.04 -1.17
CA VAL A 108 -8.00 -6.39 -1.05
C VAL A 108 -8.63 -6.78 -2.39
N ARG A 109 -7.84 -7.06 -3.44
CA ARG A 109 -8.35 -7.35 -4.79
C ARG A 109 -9.42 -8.45 -4.81
N THR A 110 -9.28 -9.46 -3.97
CA THR A 110 -10.18 -10.62 -3.88
C THR A 110 -11.43 -10.39 -3.02
N TRP A 111 -11.56 -9.23 -2.36
CA TRP A 111 -12.74 -8.91 -1.58
C TRP A 111 -13.90 -8.48 -2.49
N SER A 112 -15.13 -8.59 -1.99
CA SER A 112 -16.34 -8.22 -2.71
C SER A 112 -16.41 -6.70 -2.94
N ASN A 113 -16.93 -6.26 -4.07
CA ASN A 113 -17.11 -4.83 -4.35
C ASN A 113 -18.23 -4.27 -3.46
N PHE A 114 -17.99 -3.13 -2.82
CA PHE A 114 -18.99 -2.47 -1.99
C PHE A 114 -19.66 -1.34 -2.78
N ALA A 115 -20.98 -1.31 -2.75
CA ALA A 115 -21.78 -0.21 -3.28
C ALA A 115 -22.71 0.30 -2.18
N ALA A 116 -22.70 1.61 -1.92
CA ALA A 116 -23.54 2.20 -0.88
C ALA A 116 -25.03 1.95 -1.17
N ASN A 117 -25.80 1.63 -0.13
CA ASN A 117 -27.23 1.31 -0.19
C ASN A 117 -27.63 0.10 -1.05
N ALA A 118 -26.68 -0.66 -1.59
CA ALA A 118 -26.96 -1.91 -2.27
C ALA A 118 -27.26 -3.01 -1.24
N ASP A 119 -28.19 -3.91 -1.58
CA ASP A 119 -28.48 -5.08 -0.75
C ASP A 119 -27.30 -6.06 -0.74
N ILE A 120 -26.92 -6.46 0.48
CA ILE A 120 -25.87 -7.43 0.75
C ILE A 120 -26.51 -8.58 1.54
N PRO A 121 -26.46 -9.83 1.04
CA PRO A 121 -26.89 -10.99 1.81
C PRO A 121 -26.09 -11.10 3.10
N ALA A 122 -26.78 -11.13 4.24
CA ALA A 122 -26.14 -11.16 5.55
C ALA A 122 -27.01 -11.89 6.58
N THR A 123 -26.39 -12.36 7.65
CA THR A 123 -27.06 -13.00 8.78
C THR A 123 -26.96 -12.14 10.03
N THR A 124 -28.02 -12.08 10.83
CA THR A 124 -28.03 -11.36 12.12
C THR A 124 -26.84 -11.78 12.98
N GLY A 125 -26.15 -10.79 13.55
CA GLY A 125 -24.93 -10.98 14.35
C GLY A 125 -23.62 -10.96 13.55
N GLN A 126 -23.66 -10.90 12.21
CA GLN A 126 -22.44 -10.66 11.42
C GLN A 126 -21.93 -9.22 11.57
N THR A 127 -20.66 -9.02 11.23
CA THR A 127 -20.03 -7.70 11.07
C THR A 127 -19.64 -7.52 9.61
N ILE A 128 -19.97 -6.35 9.06
CA ILE A 128 -19.45 -5.90 7.77
C ILE A 128 -18.18 -5.07 8.01
N THR A 129 -17.11 -5.42 7.33
CA THR A 129 -15.88 -4.61 7.24
C THR A 129 -15.80 -4.04 5.83
N VAL A 130 -15.71 -2.71 5.71
CA VAL A 130 -15.56 -2.00 4.45
C VAL A 130 -14.18 -1.36 4.38
N VAL A 131 -13.55 -1.42 3.21
CA VAL A 131 -12.19 -0.92 2.94
C VAL A 131 -12.22 0.03 1.75
N GLU A 132 -11.65 1.20 1.92
CA GLU A 132 -11.21 2.09 0.84
C GLU A 132 -9.85 1.65 0.33
N TYR A 133 -9.68 1.63 -1.00
CA TYR A 133 -8.46 1.14 -1.63
C TYR A 133 -7.96 2.05 -2.78
N ASP A 134 -6.65 1.99 -3.06
CA ASP A 134 -6.01 2.73 -4.17
C ASP A 134 -6.10 2.00 -5.52
N ASP A 135 -5.53 2.56 -6.59
CA ASP A 135 -5.59 1.94 -7.93
C ASP A 135 -4.90 0.55 -8.03
N TYR A 136 -4.11 0.18 -7.02
CA TYR A 136 -3.41 -1.10 -6.91
C TYR A 136 -4.10 -2.09 -5.97
N TYR A 137 -5.32 -1.79 -5.52
CA TYR A 137 -6.08 -2.59 -4.55
C TYR A 137 -5.43 -2.64 -3.16
N LYS A 138 -4.69 -1.61 -2.78
CA LYS A 138 -4.06 -1.48 -1.47
C LYS A 138 -4.98 -0.68 -0.54
N ALA A 139 -5.23 -1.22 0.65
CA ALA A 139 -6.09 -0.59 1.64
C ALA A 139 -5.51 0.76 2.12
N THR A 140 -6.33 1.82 2.03
CA THR A 140 -5.99 3.17 2.48
C THR A 140 -6.87 3.64 3.62
N GLY A 141 -8.06 3.05 3.79
CA GLY A 141 -8.91 3.25 4.95
C GLY A 141 -9.83 2.05 5.22
N ALA A 142 -10.24 1.87 6.47
CA ALA A 142 -11.16 0.80 6.85
C ALA A 142 -12.12 1.21 7.98
N GLY A 143 -13.27 0.55 8.00
CA GLY A 143 -14.30 0.72 9.00
C GLY A 143 -15.13 -0.56 9.12
N SER A 144 -15.73 -0.80 10.28
CA SER A 144 -16.57 -1.98 10.50
C SER A 144 -17.77 -1.67 11.37
N ALA A 145 -18.87 -2.38 11.16
CA ALA A 145 -20.07 -2.28 11.97
C ALA A 145 -20.83 -3.62 11.97
N THR A 146 -21.53 -3.92 13.07
CA THR A 146 -22.49 -5.03 13.11
C THR A 146 -23.60 -4.77 12.10
N VAL A 147 -23.96 -5.77 11.29
CA VAL A 147 -25.00 -5.59 10.27
C VAL A 147 -26.38 -5.39 10.92
N THR A 148 -27.23 -4.63 10.25
CA THR A 148 -28.67 -4.58 10.54
C THR A 148 -29.37 -5.32 9.42
N VAL A 149 -29.91 -6.50 9.72
CA VAL A 149 -30.54 -7.39 8.73
C VAL A 149 -32.05 -7.19 8.79
N ASN A 150 -32.69 -7.11 7.62
CA ASN A 150 -34.13 -7.20 7.51
C ASN A 150 -34.54 -8.67 7.71
N GLU A 151 -35.33 -8.98 8.74
CA GLU A 151 -35.71 -10.35 9.10
C GLU A 151 -36.83 -10.94 8.21
#